data_AF-A0A382PNK2-F1
#
_entry.id   AF-A0A382PNK2-F1
#
_cell.length_a   1.000
_cell.length_b   1.000
_cell.length_c   1.000
_cell.angle_alpha   90.00
_cell.angle_beta   90.00
_cell.angle_gamma   90.00
#
_symmetry.space_group_name_H-M   'P 1'
#
loop_
_entity.id
_entity.type
_entity.pdbx_description
1 polymer ?
#
loop_
_entity_poly.entity_id
_entity_poly.type
_entity_poly.pdbx_seq_one_letter_code
_entity_poly.pdbx_strand_id
1 'polypeptide(L)'
;MRILHQHQNAEVTAITSRALQGKKISEVFPNMAGISDLVYSLPDDKALFDCNIVFFATPHGVAMNSSESFLDKGIKVIDLGADFRINDADLWSQWYNMEHSQSALLEEAVYGQPETRRDAIKEARLIANPGCYPTAVLLALKPLL
;
A
#
# COMPACT_ATOMS: atom_id res chain seq x y z
N MET A 1 0.63 10.45 -2.43
CA MET A 1 0.24 11.88 -2.20
C MET A 1 0.59 12.80 -3.35
N ARG A 2 1.84 13.28 -3.49
CA ARG A 2 2.23 14.23 -4.57
C ARG A 2 1.86 13.74 -5.98
N ILE A 3 2.12 12.46 -6.27
CA ILE A 3 1.80 11.86 -7.58
C ILE A 3 0.29 11.84 -7.83
N LEU A 4 -0.50 11.43 -6.84
CA LEU A 4 -1.96 11.31 -6.98
C LEU A 4 -2.66 12.66 -7.16
N HIS A 5 -2.16 13.74 -6.54
CA HIS A 5 -2.74 15.09 -6.73
C HIS A 5 -2.61 15.62 -8.17
N GLN A 6 -1.72 15.03 -8.98
CA GLN A 6 -1.54 15.38 -10.39
C GLN A 6 -2.25 14.40 -11.33
N HIS A 7 -2.90 13.37 -10.80
CA HIS A 7 -3.50 12.31 -11.58
C HIS A 7 -4.96 12.64 -11.90
N GLN A 8 -5.28 12.84 -13.19
CA GLN A 8 -6.60 13.32 -13.62
C GLN A 8 -7.78 12.39 -13.25
N ASN A 9 -7.51 11.10 -13.07
CA ASN A 9 -8.53 10.10 -12.75
C ASN A 9 -8.42 9.57 -11.32
N ALA A 10 -7.77 10.31 -10.42
CA ALA A 10 -7.69 9.93 -9.01
C ALA A 10 -7.82 11.15 -8.11
N GLU A 11 -8.51 10.99 -7.00
CA GLU A 11 -8.67 12.00 -5.97
C GLU A 11 -8.19 11.41 -4.64
N VAL A 12 -7.45 12.20 -3.86
CA VAL A 12 -7.10 11.78 -2.50
C VAL A 12 -8.16 12.30 -1.54
N THR A 13 -8.96 11.39 -1.00
CA THR A 13 -10.06 11.72 -0.09
C THR A 13 -9.67 11.73 1.38
N ALA A 14 -8.62 11.00 1.76
CA ALA A 14 -8.17 10.89 3.14
C ALA A 14 -6.66 10.67 3.27
N ILE A 15 -6.12 11.08 4.42
CA ILE A 15 -4.76 10.76 4.88
C ILE A 15 -4.81 10.42 6.37
N THR A 16 -4.03 9.42 6.79
CA THR A 16 -4.10 8.90 8.15
C THR A 16 -2.77 9.02 8.87
N SER A 17 -2.79 9.43 10.14
CA SER A 17 -1.63 9.36 11.02
C SER A 17 -2.07 9.50 12.48
N ARG A 18 -1.68 8.54 13.34
CA ARG A 18 -1.95 8.63 14.78
C ARG A 18 -1.20 9.79 15.43
N ALA A 19 0.03 10.06 14.99
CA ALA A 19 0.89 11.09 15.57
C ALA A 19 0.55 12.52 15.11
N LEU A 20 -0.13 12.65 13.96
CA LEU A 20 -0.41 13.94 13.33
C LEU A 20 -1.90 14.25 13.25
N GLN A 21 -2.75 13.47 13.93
CA GLN A 21 -4.19 13.65 13.91
C GLN A 21 -4.60 15.11 14.13
N GLY A 22 -5.50 15.60 13.28
CA GLY A 22 -6.02 16.97 13.35
C GLY A 22 -5.13 18.04 12.74
N LYS A 23 -3.88 17.72 12.35
CA LYS A 23 -3.00 18.65 11.62
C LYS A 23 -3.31 18.64 10.13
N LYS A 24 -3.26 19.80 9.49
CA LYS A 24 -3.28 19.89 8.02
C LYS A 24 -2.00 19.31 7.44
N ILE A 25 -2.10 18.71 6.26
CA ILE A 25 -0.93 18.17 5.55
C ILE A 25 0.15 19.22 5.30
N SER A 26 -0.24 20.47 5.01
CA SER A 26 0.67 21.57 4.72
C SER A 26 1.48 22.03 5.95
N GLU A 27 1.03 21.74 7.17
CA GLU A 27 1.80 21.99 8.40
C GLU A 27 2.99 21.02 8.54
N VAL A 28 2.86 19.81 7.97
CA VAL A 28 3.88 18.75 8.02
C VAL A 28 4.75 18.78 6.77
N PHE A 29 4.13 19.03 5.62
CA PHE A 29 4.75 19.09 4.31
C PHE A 29 4.43 20.44 3.66
N PRO A 30 5.25 21.49 3.89
CA PRO A 30 4.99 22.84 3.39
C PRO A 30 4.81 22.93 1.87
N ASN A 31 5.43 22.04 1.12
CA ASN A 31 5.27 21.93 -0.34
C ASN A 31 3.87 21.47 -0.78
N MET A 32 2.98 21.08 0.14
CA MET A 32 1.58 20.77 -0.13
C MET A 32 0.64 21.98 0.07
N ALA A 33 1.16 23.13 0.53
CA ALA A 33 0.36 24.35 0.67
C ALA A 33 -0.22 24.79 -0.68
N GLY A 34 -1.54 25.05 -0.73
CA GLY A 34 -2.26 25.37 -1.96
C GLY A 34 -2.48 24.19 -2.91
N ILE A 35 -1.96 23.00 -2.58
CA ILE A 35 -2.18 21.75 -3.33
C ILE A 35 -3.22 20.88 -2.63
N SER A 36 -3.19 20.81 -1.31
CA SER A 36 -4.06 19.93 -0.52
C SER A 36 -4.39 20.55 0.83
N ASP A 37 -5.68 20.56 1.18
CA ASP A 37 -6.20 21.02 2.47
C ASP A 37 -6.56 19.87 3.42
N LEU A 38 -6.16 18.63 3.07
CA LEU A 38 -6.48 17.45 3.86
C LEU A 38 -5.89 17.54 5.27
N VAL A 39 -6.65 17.02 6.23
CA VAL A 39 -6.29 16.91 7.64
C VAL A 39 -6.08 15.44 7.97
N TYR A 40 -5.04 15.14 8.74
CA TYR A 40 -4.79 13.77 9.19
C TYR A 40 -5.93 13.25 10.07
N SER A 41 -6.55 12.15 9.65
CA SER A 41 -7.49 11.37 10.44
C SER A 41 -6.80 10.17 11.10
N LEU A 42 -7.55 9.42 11.90
CA LEU A 42 -7.05 8.18 12.48
C LEU A 42 -7.14 7.01 11.49
N PRO A 43 -6.20 6.04 11.52
CA PRO A 43 -6.21 4.90 10.61
C PRO A 43 -7.39 3.92 10.76
N ASP A 44 -8.15 4.01 11.86
CA ASP A 44 -9.33 3.19 12.17
C ASP A 44 -10.65 3.94 11.97
N ASP A 45 -10.60 5.14 11.38
CA ASP A 45 -11.79 5.90 11.03
C ASP A 45 -12.60 5.15 9.96
N LYS A 46 -13.88 4.91 10.24
CA LYS A 46 -14.79 4.21 9.32
C LYS A 46 -15.03 4.98 8.02
N ALA A 47 -14.83 6.31 8.03
CA ALA A 47 -14.91 7.12 6.81
C ALA A 47 -13.86 6.71 5.76
N LEU A 48 -12.80 6.00 6.15
CA LEU A 48 -11.81 5.45 5.21
C LEU A 48 -12.41 4.40 4.26
N PHE A 49 -13.58 3.85 4.57
CA PHE A 49 -14.28 2.91 3.71
C PHE A 49 -15.03 3.56 2.54
N ASP A 50 -15.06 4.89 2.46
CA ASP A 50 -15.70 5.62 1.36
C ASP A 50 -14.75 5.82 0.14
N CYS A 51 -13.62 5.09 0.10
CA CYS A 51 -12.66 5.12 -0.99
C CYS A 51 -12.73 3.86 -1.87
N ASN A 52 -12.14 3.92 -3.07
CA ASN A 52 -12.04 2.75 -3.94
C ASN A 52 -10.69 2.01 -3.80
N ILE A 53 -9.65 2.72 -3.32
CA ILE A 53 -8.29 2.21 -3.21
C ILE A 53 -7.65 2.78 -1.94
N VAL A 54 -7.00 1.92 -1.15
CA VAL A 54 -6.16 2.31 -0.02
C VAL A 54 -4.69 1.97 -0.28
N PHE A 55 -3.80 2.89 0.09
CA PHE A 55 -2.35 2.70 0.05
C PHE A 55 -1.82 2.57 1.47
N PHE A 56 -1.17 1.44 1.80
CA PHE A 56 -0.45 1.31 3.07
C PHE A 56 1.00 1.77 2.88
N ALA A 57 1.34 2.89 3.52
CA ALA A 57 2.71 3.42 3.61
C ALA A 57 3.21 3.33 5.06
N THR A 58 3.09 2.13 5.63
CA THR A 58 3.25 1.87 7.06
C THR A 58 4.43 0.92 7.33
N PRO A 59 4.92 0.85 8.58
CA PRO A 59 5.82 -0.23 8.99
C PRO A 59 5.19 -1.60 8.74
N HIS A 60 6.04 -2.63 8.66
CA HIS A 60 5.60 -4.00 8.47
C HIS A 60 4.68 -4.47 9.61
N GLY A 61 3.71 -5.32 9.27
CA GLY A 61 2.66 -5.84 10.14
C GLY A 61 1.38 -5.00 10.17
N VAL A 62 1.42 -3.73 9.75
CA VAL A 62 0.21 -2.87 9.77
C VAL A 62 -0.72 -3.20 8.62
N ALA A 63 -0.20 -3.39 7.40
CA ALA A 63 -1.04 -3.73 6.25
C ALA A 63 -1.62 -5.13 6.43
N MET A 64 -0.82 -6.08 6.93
CA MET A 64 -1.25 -7.42 7.31
C MET A 64 -2.49 -7.41 8.21
N ASN A 65 -2.51 -6.57 9.25
CA ASN A 65 -3.61 -6.55 10.21
C ASN A 65 -4.87 -5.80 9.73
N SER A 66 -4.78 -4.99 8.67
CA SER A 66 -5.87 -4.11 8.24
C SER A 66 -6.45 -4.44 6.88
N SER A 67 -5.68 -5.08 5.99
CA SER A 67 -6.03 -5.21 4.56
C SER A 67 -7.35 -5.95 4.34
N GLU A 68 -7.60 -7.03 5.08
CA GLU A 68 -8.82 -7.84 4.98
C GLU A 68 -10.09 -6.98 5.10
N SER A 69 -10.13 -6.06 6.07
CA SER A 69 -11.29 -5.20 6.32
C SER A 69 -11.65 -4.26 5.14
N PHE A 70 -10.65 -3.84 4.35
CA PHE A 70 -10.85 -3.05 3.14
C PHE A 70 -11.27 -3.94 1.97
N LEU A 71 -10.59 -5.08 1.82
CA LEU A 71 -10.83 -6.05 0.77
C LEU A 71 -12.25 -6.64 0.83
N ASP A 72 -12.78 -6.90 2.03
CA ASP A 72 -14.16 -7.36 2.26
C ASP A 72 -15.22 -6.36 1.81
N LYS A 73 -14.86 -5.07 1.73
CA LYS A 73 -15.72 -3.99 1.24
C LYS A 73 -15.53 -3.71 -0.25
N GLY A 74 -14.75 -4.53 -0.95
CA GLY A 74 -14.42 -4.33 -2.36
C GLY A 74 -13.43 -3.19 -2.61
N ILE A 75 -12.76 -2.68 -1.57
CA ILE A 75 -11.75 -1.63 -1.69
C ILE A 75 -10.43 -2.30 -2.03
N LYS A 76 -9.77 -1.83 -3.10
CA LYS A 76 -8.47 -2.38 -3.49
C LYS A 76 -7.37 -1.92 -2.52
N VAL A 77 -6.43 -2.80 -2.24
CA VAL A 77 -5.29 -2.53 -1.36
C VAL A 77 -3.99 -2.51 -2.16
N ILE A 78 -3.18 -1.47 -1.93
CA ILE A 78 -1.80 -1.39 -2.42
C ILE A 78 -0.88 -1.22 -1.21
N ASP A 79 -0.16 -2.29 -0.85
CA ASP A 79 0.81 -2.26 0.23
C ASP A 79 2.18 -1.82 -0.29
N LEU A 80 2.68 -0.68 0.17
CA LEU A 80 4.05 -0.20 -0.10
C LEU A 80 5.08 -0.79 0.86
N GLY A 81 4.60 -1.39 1.96
CA GLY A 81 5.36 -2.19 2.90
C GLY A 81 5.76 -3.53 2.32
N ALA A 82 6.12 -4.45 3.20
CA ALA A 82 6.63 -5.76 2.82
C ALA A 82 5.68 -6.92 3.15
N ASP A 83 4.53 -6.62 3.74
CA ASP A 83 3.67 -7.62 4.39
C ASP A 83 3.25 -8.69 3.39
N PHE A 84 2.92 -8.29 2.16
CA PHE A 84 2.42 -9.22 1.14
C PHE A 84 3.43 -9.55 0.02
N ARG A 85 4.72 -9.22 0.20
CA ARG A 85 5.73 -9.39 -0.88
C ARG A 85 6.21 -10.83 -1.06
N ILE A 86 6.14 -11.65 -0.02
CA ILE A 86 6.63 -13.02 0.01
C ILE A 86 5.43 -13.91 0.31
N ASN A 87 5.04 -14.73 -0.67
CA ASN A 87 3.84 -15.58 -0.54
C ASN A 87 4.03 -16.72 0.47
N ASP A 88 5.27 -17.09 0.78
CA ASP A 88 5.62 -18.06 1.80
C ASP A 88 5.64 -17.38 3.18
N ALA A 89 4.68 -17.73 4.03
CA ALA A 89 4.51 -17.16 5.37
C ALA A 89 5.71 -17.42 6.28
N ASP A 90 6.28 -18.63 6.23
CA ASP A 90 7.42 -19.01 7.08
C ASP A 90 8.68 -18.25 6.65
N LEU A 91 8.91 -18.14 5.34
CA LEU A 91 10.00 -17.35 4.79
C LEU A 91 9.83 -15.87 5.13
N TRP A 92 8.62 -15.32 5.01
CA TRP A 92 8.35 -13.95 5.44
C TRP A 92 8.70 -13.77 6.92
N SER A 93 8.21 -14.67 7.79
CA SER A 93 8.46 -14.60 9.23
C SER A 93 9.93 -14.69 9.60
N GLN A 94 10.72 -15.47 8.86
CA GLN A 94 12.17 -15.53 9.02
C GLN A 94 12.84 -14.15 8.78
N TRP A 95 12.41 -13.41 7.74
CA TRP A 95 13.03 -12.13 7.38
C TRP A 95 12.51 -10.94 8.19
N TYR A 96 11.27 -11.00 8.66
CA TYR A 96 10.60 -9.88 9.34
C TYR A 96 10.43 -10.08 10.85
N ASN A 97 10.89 -11.22 11.38
CA ASN A 97 10.89 -11.55 12.82
C ASN A 97 9.52 -11.35 13.48
N MET A 98 8.47 -11.77 12.76
CA MET A 98 7.06 -11.65 13.14
C MET A 98 6.29 -12.79 12.45
N GLU A 99 5.31 -13.38 13.12
CA GLU A 99 4.42 -14.37 12.49
C GLU A 99 3.52 -13.69 11.47
N HIS A 100 3.46 -14.22 10.24
CA HIS A 100 2.53 -13.69 9.24
C HIS A 100 1.12 -14.28 9.47
N SER A 101 0.14 -13.43 9.80
CA SER A 101 -1.20 -13.87 10.18
C SER A 101 -2.18 -14.05 9.00
N GLN A 102 -1.77 -13.68 7.78
CA GLN A 102 -2.67 -13.57 6.63
C GLN A 102 -2.28 -14.50 5.46
N SER A 103 -2.16 -15.80 5.72
CA SER A 103 -1.72 -16.77 4.70
C SER A 103 -2.63 -16.81 3.46
N ALA A 104 -3.96 -16.67 3.64
CA ALA A 104 -4.89 -16.63 2.50
C ALA A 104 -4.66 -15.39 1.62
N LEU A 105 -4.38 -14.23 2.22
CA LEU A 105 -4.08 -13.01 1.47
C LEU A 105 -2.70 -13.06 0.81
N LEU A 106 -1.73 -13.78 1.39
CA LEU A 106 -0.43 -14.01 0.74
C LEU A 106 -0.56 -14.75 -0.59
N GLU A 107 -1.44 -15.75 -0.66
CA GLU A 107 -1.71 -16.50 -1.90
C GLU A 107 -2.36 -15.63 -2.98
N GLU A 108 -3.19 -14.68 -2.56
CA GLU A 108 -3.92 -13.79 -3.44
C GLU A 108 -3.10 -12.58 -3.91
N ALA A 109 -2.16 -12.12 -3.09
CA ALA A 109 -1.40 -10.91 -3.34
C ALA A 109 -0.61 -10.99 -4.65
N VAL A 110 -0.75 -9.97 -5.49
CA VAL A 110 0.02 -9.85 -6.73
C VAL A 110 1.23 -8.94 -6.50
N TYR A 111 2.42 -9.47 -6.78
CA TYR A 111 3.64 -8.69 -6.78
C TYR A 111 3.58 -7.59 -7.86
N GLY A 112 3.55 -6.33 -7.42
CA GLY A 112 3.22 -5.16 -8.23
C GLY A 112 4.35 -4.67 -9.15
N GLN A 113 4.96 -5.56 -9.95
CA GLN A 113 5.96 -5.20 -10.97
C GLN A 113 5.32 -5.22 -12.37
N PRO A 114 4.93 -4.06 -12.94
CA PRO A 114 4.18 -4.01 -14.20
C PRO A 114 4.89 -4.65 -15.40
N GLU A 115 6.22 -4.65 -15.43
CA GLU A 115 7.01 -5.21 -16.52
C GLU A 115 6.88 -6.73 -16.62
N THR A 116 6.62 -7.41 -15.51
CA THR A 116 6.59 -8.88 -15.42
C THR A 116 5.23 -9.45 -15.02
N ARG A 117 4.35 -8.63 -14.40
CA ARG A 117 3.06 -9.06 -13.83
C ARG A 117 1.87 -8.23 -14.33
N ARG A 118 1.99 -7.51 -15.46
CA ARG A 118 0.96 -6.59 -15.98
C ARG A 118 -0.47 -7.14 -15.96
N ASP A 119 -0.67 -8.35 -16.47
CA ASP A 119 -2.01 -8.92 -16.61
C ASP A 119 -2.59 -9.36 -15.27
N ALA A 120 -1.77 -9.93 -14.38
CA ALA A 120 -2.19 -10.24 -13.02
C ALA A 120 -2.57 -8.98 -12.23
N ILE A 121 -1.86 -7.86 -12.43
CA ILE A 121 -2.12 -6.59 -11.75
C ILE A 121 -3.50 -6.01 -12.14
N LYS A 122 -3.97 -6.20 -13.37
CA LYS A 122 -5.28 -5.67 -13.81
C LYS A 122 -6.43 -6.23 -12.98
N GLU A 123 -6.35 -7.53 -12.68
CA GLU A 123 -7.39 -8.28 -11.96
C GLU A 123 -7.17 -8.25 -10.43
N ALA A 124 -6.00 -7.80 -9.95
CA ALA A 124 -5.68 -7.81 -8.54
C ALA A 124 -6.56 -6.85 -7.72
N ARG A 125 -7.00 -7.34 -6.55
CA ARG A 125 -7.55 -6.49 -5.47
C ARG A 125 -6.52 -6.20 -4.37
N LEU A 126 -5.48 -7.02 -4.23
CA LEU A 126 -4.35 -6.81 -3.33
C LEU A 126 -3.03 -6.78 -4.12
N ILE A 127 -2.34 -5.64 -4.08
CA ILE A 127 -1.06 -5.43 -4.75
C ILE A 127 0.03 -5.25 -3.70
N ALA A 128 1.03 -6.13 -3.74
CA ALA A 128 2.25 -6.00 -2.96
C ALA A 128 3.28 -5.20 -3.77
N ASN A 129 3.41 -3.89 -3.48
CA ASN A 129 4.32 -3.04 -4.24
C ASN A 129 5.78 -3.43 -3.96
N PRO A 130 6.60 -3.65 -4.99
CA PRO A 130 7.99 -4.09 -4.85
C PRO A 130 8.85 -3.13 -4.01
N GLY A 131 9.87 -3.68 -3.36
CA GLY A 131 10.91 -2.88 -2.70
C GLY A 131 11.82 -2.21 -3.73
N CYS A 132 12.40 -1.07 -3.39
CA CYS A 132 13.25 -0.30 -4.31
C CYS A 132 14.45 -1.09 -4.86
N TYR A 133 15.16 -1.85 -4.01
CA TYR A 133 16.26 -2.72 -4.44
C TYR A 133 15.78 -3.91 -5.29
N PRO A 134 14.78 -4.70 -4.87
CA PRO A 134 14.17 -5.72 -5.73
C PRO A 134 13.76 -5.20 -7.10
N THR A 135 13.12 -4.02 -7.18
CA THR A 135 12.74 -3.42 -8.46
C THR A 135 13.96 -3.23 -9.37
N ALA A 136 15.01 -2.57 -8.88
CA ALA A 136 16.20 -2.31 -9.67
C ALA A 136 16.88 -3.60 -10.15
N VAL A 137 17.09 -4.55 -9.23
CA VAL A 137 17.80 -5.82 -9.52
C VAL A 137 16.98 -6.70 -10.45
N LEU A 138 15.67 -6.86 -10.20
CA LEU A 138 14.81 -7.68 -11.05
C LEU A 138 14.69 -7.10 -12.45
N LEU A 139 14.52 -5.78 -12.61
CA LEU A 139 14.44 -5.18 -13.94
C LEU A 139 15.75 -5.35 -14.73
N ALA A 140 16.90 -5.28 -14.06
CA ALA A 140 18.19 -5.49 -14.69
C ALA A 140 18.42 -6.95 -15.12
N LEU A 141 18.02 -7.92 -14.28
CA LEU A 141 18.34 -9.33 -14.49
C LEU A 141 17.27 -10.10 -15.27
N LYS A 142 16.00 -9.68 -15.22
CA LYS A 142 14.89 -10.44 -15.81
C LYS A 142 15.03 -10.70 -17.31
N PRO A 143 15.52 -9.76 -18.15
CA PRO A 143 15.73 -10.05 -19.58
C PRO A 143 16.81 -11.11 -19.86
N LEU A 144 17.64 -11.44 -18.88
CA LEU A 144 18.73 -12.42 -18.99
C LEU A 144 18.34 -13.81 -18.48
N LEU A 145 17.20 -13.94 -17.79
CA LEU A 145 16.68 -15.16 -17.17
C LEU A 145 15.46 -15.68 -17.93
#